data_AF-A0A813H0M5-F1
#
_entry.id   AF-A0A813H0M5-F1
#
_cell.length_a   1.000
_cell.length_b   1.000
_cell.length_c   1.000
_cell.angle_alpha   90.00
_cell.angle_beta   90.00
_cell.angle_gamma   90.00
#
_symmetry.space_group_name_H-M   'P 1'
#
loop_
_entity.id
_entity.type
_entity.pdbx_description
1 polymer ?
#
loop_
_entity_poly.entity_id
_entity_poly.type
_entity_poly.pdbx_seq_one_letter_code
_entity_poly.pdbx_strand_id
1 'polypeptide(L)'
;MDSLGAALKLKKLAKNLAEKPRLIESDDWASKVVDLHRVVDVYQALFVMLEHHNEALVRVGLELVTDNRTRKILSWNEGAWYEDEEKRNWLRGLVHEKLHRVLKAVDAVSTGPPESIAVAAAVVTPVPDAGSAAEIARLTQRLEESEAALEAETARAQAAEALHQAAAGKVRHLQAKVSEAAVQAAEWELRVQEADRLAQDAEEGTKQLSALRAVQATGSAEGADVVGTAGTAHSAGKAASVVSIGVQTDQVENAVPVIRELQQKAGNAVPIVHELQRQLRDDTLPPEPQPRLEIELSQARQKISILEAKVAKLEAKEAALLEQLRKQAVVVEEMHAKIRQMVARGEAEGVGDIVKKLVGDVGLDFVLKQKSVWDRLYKDAELRIQRLEELRRQHSAVAGNAPGHSEVREDVMEELSRSDLWQRLAERRTRAGGEGHGHEPEQSAICFSAPDPEPHKNEPSRSLAPDLELRSNQRRDRSRQRQQSKQPKLSATRNLKKMGVSQSLPSLMQEPSKSAIEAAADIRGIVLHSREPAWLRGWRP
;
A
#
# COMPACT_ATOMS: atom_id res chain seq x y z
N MET A 1 -21.08 12.29 -44.46
CA MET A 1 -21.13 11.54 -43.19
C MET A 1 -20.43 12.29 -42.04
N ASP A 2 -19.45 13.17 -42.30
CA ASP A 2 -18.68 13.88 -41.24
C ASP A 2 -19.44 14.97 -40.45
N SER A 3 -20.52 15.51 -41.02
CA SER A 3 -21.38 16.52 -40.37
C SER A 3 -22.08 15.99 -39.11
N LEU A 4 -22.49 14.72 -39.12
CA LEU A 4 -23.19 14.10 -37.99
C LEU A 4 -22.24 13.90 -36.79
N GLY A 5 -20.96 13.60 -37.06
CA GLY A 5 -19.92 13.46 -36.05
C GLY A 5 -19.58 14.79 -35.36
N ALA A 6 -19.57 15.89 -36.10
CA ALA A 6 -19.36 17.24 -35.54
C ALA A 6 -20.54 17.67 -34.65
N ALA A 7 -21.78 17.41 -35.07
CA ALA A 7 -22.98 17.73 -34.30
C ALA A 7 -23.07 16.95 -32.97
N LEU A 8 -22.65 15.68 -32.97
CA LEU A 8 -22.57 14.87 -31.74
C LEU A 8 -21.47 15.36 -30.79
N LYS A 9 -20.30 15.77 -31.31
CA LYS A 9 -19.24 16.37 -30.49
C LYS A 9 -19.67 17.70 -29.87
N LEU A 10 -20.38 18.54 -30.63
CA LEU A 10 -20.95 19.81 -30.13
C LEU A 10 -22.04 19.59 -29.07
N LYS A 11 -22.94 18.61 -29.25
CA LYS A 11 -23.93 18.27 -28.20
C LYS A 11 -23.27 17.74 -26.93
N LYS A 12 -22.19 16.95 -27.05
CA LYS A 12 -21.44 16.42 -25.88
C LYS A 12 -20.68 17.54 -25.16
N LEU A 13 -20.10 18.49 -25.89
CA LEU A 13 -19.49 19.69 -25.32
C LEU A 13 -20.54 20.60 -24.65
N ALA A 14 -21.66 20.87 -25.30
CA ALA A 14 -22.75 21.66 -24.74
C ALA A 14 -23.33 21.01 -23.47
N LYS A 15 -23.48 19.68 -23.44
CA LYS A 15 -23.91 18.96 -22.24
C LYS A 15 -22.88 19.04 -21.11
N ASN A 16 -21.58 18.94 -21.41
CA ASN A 16 -20.52 19.11 -20.42
C ASN A 16 -20.37 20.55 -19.93
N LEU A 17 -20.70 21.55 -20.76
CA LEU A 17 -20.76 22.97 -20.39
C LEU A 17 -22.05 23.32 -19.61
N ALA A 18 -23.15 22.60 -19.88
CA ALA A 18 -24.44 22.77 -19.21
C ALA A 18 -24.57 21.99 -17.90
N GLU A 19 -23.63 21.08 -17.58
CA GLU A 19 -23.39 20.64 -16.21
C GLU A 19 -22.88 21.85 -15.41
N LYS A 20 -23.82 22.73 -15.04
CA LYS A 20 -23.61 23.83 -14.10
C LYS A 20 -22.77 23.26 -12.97
N PRO A 21 -21.63 23.89 -12.60
CA PRO A 21 -20.94 23.50 -11.38
C PRO A 21 -22.02 23.45 -10.32
N ARG A 22 -22.13 22.33 -9.59
CA ARG A 22 -23.01 22.27 -8.42
C ARG A 22 -22.51 23.38 -7.52
N LEU A 23 -23.10 24.56 -7.67
CA LEU A 23 -22.94 25.69 -6.78
C LEU A 23 -23.51 25.12 -5.51
N ILE A 24 -22.61 24.66 -4.65
CA ILE A 24 -23.05 24.15 -3.38
C ILE A 24 -23.56 25.38 -2.66
N GLU A 25 -24.87 25.43 -2.47
CA GLU A 25 -25.50 26.55 -1.80
C GLU A 25 -24.83 26.70 -0.44
N SER A 26 -24.38 27.92 -0.13
CA SER A 26 -23.65 28.20 1.11
C SER A 26 -24.44 27.74 2.34
N ASP A 27 -25.78 27.78 2.24
CA ASP A 27 -26.70 27.37 3.30
C ASP A 27 -26.72 25.84 3.48
N ASP A 28 -26.53 25.08 2.41
CA ASP A 28 -26.40 23.62 2.45
C ASP A 28 -25.05 23.20 3.07
N TRP A 29 -23.98 23.96 2.83
CA TRP A 29 -22.71 23.75 3.55
C TRP A 29 -22.81 24.10 5.03
N ALA A 30 -23.38 25.26 5.35
CA ALA A 30 -23.54 25.69 6.74
C ALA A 30 -24.35 24.66 7.53
N SER A 31 -25.50 24.22 7.01
CA SER A 31 -26.34 23.22 7.67
C SER A 31 -25.66 21.85 7.83
N LYS A 32 -24.82 21.42 6.88
CA LYS A 32 -24.08 20.15 6.95
C LYS A 32 -22.88 20.17 7.91
N VAL A 33 -22.28 21.34 8.14
CA VAL A 33 -21.11 21.50 9.04
C VAL A 33 -21.52 21.74 10.49
N VAL A 34 -22.80 22.02 10.78
CA VAL A 34 -23.33 22.15 12.15
C VAL A 34 -23.28 20.84 12.93
N ASP A 35 -23.31 19.69 12.26
CA ASP A 35 -23.15 18.38 12.91
C ASP A 35 -21.69 18.16 13.33
N LEU A 36 -21.38 18.59 14.57
CA LEU A 36 -20.05 18.47 15.15
C LEU A 36 -19.56 17.03 15.22
N HIS A 37 -20.45 16.04 15.38
CA HIS A 37 -20.03 14.64 15.42
C HIS A 37 -19.43 14.22 14.07
N ARG A 38 -20.11 14.56 12.97
CA ARG A 38 -19.59 14.29 11.62
C ARG A 38 -18.29 15.03 11.33
N VAL A 39 -18.16 16.27 11.80
CA VAL A 39 -16.91 17.03 11.65
C VAL A 39 -15.77 16.34 12.39
N VAL A 40 -16.02 15.86 13.62
CA VAL A 40 -15.04 15.12 14.41
C VAL A 40 -14.69 13.79 13.73
N ASP A 41 -15.65 13.05 13.17
CA ASP A 41 -15.39 11.80 12.45
C ASP A 41 -14.48 12.03 11.24
N VAL A 42 -14.74 13.08 10.45
CA VAL A 42 -13.89 13.46 9.31
C VAL A 42 -12.49 13.89 9.79
N TYR A 43 -12.42 14.65 10.87
CA TYR A 43 -11.14 15.06 11.48
C TYR A 43 -10.32 13.85 11.95
N GLN A 44 -10.94 12.91 12.66
CA GLN A 44 -10.29 11.68 13.11
C GLN A 44 -9.83 10.83 11.93
N ALA A 45 -10.63 10.70 10.87
CA ALA A 45 -10.25 9.98 9.66
C ALA A 45 -9.05 10.64 8.95
N LEU A 46 -9.03 11.97 8.84
CA LEU A 46 -7.89 12.71 8.30
C LEU A 46 -6.63 12.53 9.16
N PHE A 47 -6.77 12.54 10.49
CA PHE A 47 -5.66 12.31 11.41
C PHE A 47 -5.05 10.90 11.23
N VAL A 48 -5.88 9.86 11.19
CA VAL A 48 -5.41 8.48 10.94
C VAL A 48 -4.75 8.36 9.57
N MET A 49 -5.28 9.01 8.53
CA MET A 49 -4.62 9.04 7.22
C MET A 49 -3.25 9.74 7.26
N LEU A 50 -3.09 10.79 8.06
CA LEU A 50 -1.80 11.47 8.25
C LEU A 50 -0.80 10.65 9.06
N GLU A 51 -1.25 9.75 9.94
CA GLU A 51 -0.35 8.81 10.63
C GLU A 51 0.24 7.76 9.68
N HIS A 52 -0.53 7.33 8.68
CA HIS A 52 -0.11 6.28 7.73
C HIS A 52 0.47 6.81 6.42
N HIS A 53 0.21 8.07 6.06
CA HIS A 53 0.60 8.65 4.78
C HIS A 53 1.24 10.02 4.97
N ASN A 54 2.12 10.40 4.04
CA ASN A 54 2.73 11.73 4.03
C ASN A 54 1.65 12.83 3.89
N GLU A 55 1.76 13.89 4.67
CA GLU A 55 0.89 15.07 4.63
C GLU A 55 0.69 15.62 3.21
N ALA A 56 1.76 15.69 2.41
CA ALA A 56 1.69 16.15 1.03
C ALA A 56 0.72 15.31 0.19
N LEU A 57 0.71 13.99 0.41
CA LEU A 57 -0.18 13.07 -0.30
C LEU A 57 -1.64 13.28 0.12
N VAL A 58 -1.90 13.48 1.41
CA VAL A 58 -3.25 13.76 1.92
C VAL A 58 -3.78 15.09 1.38
N ARG A 59 -2.95 16.14 1.36
CA ARG A 59 -3.31 17.46 0.79
C ARG A 59 -3.59 17.37 -0.71
N VAL A 60 -2.76 16.66 -1.48
CA VAL A 60 -3.00 16.43 -2.92
C VAL A 60 -4.27 15.61 -3.14
N GLY A 61 -4.52 14.57 -2.32
CA GLY A 61 -5.75 13.79 -2.36
C GLY A 61 -7.00 14.65 -2.12
N LEU A 62 -6.96 15.54 -1.13
CA LEU A 62 -8.03 16.50 -0.86
C LEU A 62 -8.29 17.44 -2.04
N GLU A 63 -7.24 17.97 -2.67
CA GLU A 63 -7.34 18.79 -3.88
C GLU A 63 -7.98 18.01 -5.06
N LEU A 64 -7.62 16.74 -5.24
CA LEU A 64 -8.20 15.89 -6.28
C LEU A 64 -9.68 15.55 -6.03
N VAL A 65 -10.09 15.39 -4.78
CA VAL A 65 -11.49 15.09 -4.45
C VAL A 65 -12.35 16.35 -4.54
N THR A 66 -11.82 17.50 -4.15
CA THR A 66 -12.55 18.76 -4.12
C THR A 66 -12.66 19.40 -5.50
N ASP A 67 -11.69 19.24 -6.39
CA ASP A 67 -11.75 19.77 -7.75
C ASP A 67 -12.78 19.03 -8.63
N ASN A 68 -13.69 19.79 -9.24
CA ASN A 68 -14.74 19.27 -10.11
C ASN A 68 -14.18 18.55 -11.34
N ARG A 69 -13.01 18.99 -11.86
CA ARG A 69 -12.39 18.38 -13.05
C ARG A 69 -11.91 16.96 -12.77
N THR A 70 -11.44 16.72 -11.55
CA THR A 70 -10.76 15.47 -11.15
C THR A 70 -11.70 14.45 -10.53
N ARG A 71 -12.88 14.85 -10.04
CA ARG A 71 -13.89 13.90 -9.50
C ARG A 71 -14.30 12.78 -10.46
N LYS A 72 -14.12 12.94 -11.77
CA LYS A 72 -14.35 11.86 -12.75
C LYS A 72 -13.52 10.60 -12.43
N ILE A 73 -12.38 10.74 -11.75
CA ILE A 73 -11.54 9.63 -11.28
C ILE A 73 -12.32 8.68 -10.35
N LEU A 74 -13.22 9.22 -9.52
CA LEU A 74 -14.01 8.43 -8.57
C LEU A 74 -15.01 7.49 -9.25
N SER A 75 -15.31 7.72 -10.54
CA SER A 75 -16.15 6.82 -11.35
C SER A 75 -15.37 5.74 -12.09
N TRP A 76 -14.04 5.73 -11.97
CA TRP A 76 -13.23 4.70 -12.60
C TRP A 76 -13.30 3.40 -11.79
N ASN A 77 -13.38 2.26 -12.48
CA ASN A 77 -13.37 0.95 -11.82
C ASN A 77 -12.00 0.69 -11.19
N GLU A 78 -11.98 0.25 -9.92
CA GLU A 78 -10.77 0.11 -9.09
C GLU A 78 -9.66 -0.73 -9.73
N GLY A 79 -9.99 -1.74 -10.56
CA GLY A 79 -8.99 -2.56 -11.27
C GLY A 79 -8.63 -2.08 -12.69
N ALA A 80 -9.58 -1.48 -13.42
CA ALA A 80 -9.41 -1.24 -14.86
C ALA A 80 -8.69 0.08 -15.18
N TRP A 81 -8.67 1.04 -14.25
CA TRP A 81 -8.05 2.33 -14.51
C TRP A 81 -6.53 2.25 -14.56
N TYR A 82 -5.94 1.34 -13.78
CA TYR A 82 -4.50 1.18 -13.75
C TYR A 82 -4.00 0.45 -14.98
N GLU A 83 -4.80 -0.35 -15.69
CA GLU A 83 -4.36 -1.01 -16.94
C GLU A 83 -4.31 -0.02 -18.13
N ASP A 84 -5.16 1.00 -18.09
CA ASP A 84 -5.29 2.03 -19.10
C ASP A 84 -4.17 3.09 -18.99
N GLU A 85 -3.20 3.04 -19.91
CA GLU A 85 -2.03 3.92 -19.91
C GLU A 85 -2.40 5.40 -20.07
N GLU A 86 -3.45 5.72 -20.83
CA GLU A 86 -3.90 7.08 -21.04
C GLU A 86 -4.45 7.66 -19.74
N LYS A 87 -5.28 6.90 -19.01
CA LYS A 87 -5.79 7.29 -17.69
C LYS A 87 -4.68 7.46 -16.67
N ARG A 88 -3.70 6.55 -16.63
CA ARG A 88 -2.53 6.67 -15.73
C ARG A 88 -1.73 7.95 -16.01
N ASN A 89 -1.41 8.22 -17.27
CA ASN A 89 -0.62 9.39 -17.65
C ASN A 89 -1.39 10.70 -17.39
N TRP A 90 -2.70 10.70 -17.65
CA TRP A 90 -3.56 11.83 -17.32
C TRP A 90 -3.64 12.09 -15.81
N LEU A 91 -3.82 11.03 -14.99
CA LEU A 91 -3.82 11.14 -13.53
C LEU A 91 -2.47 11.65 -13.01
N ARG A 92 -1.36 11.14 -13.56
CA ARG A 92 0.00 11.60 -13.20
C ARG A 92 0.17 13.09 -13.44
N GLY A 93 -0.31 13.59 -14.58
CA GLY A 93 -0.27 15.02 -14.91
C GLY A 93 -1.08 15.86 -13.91
N LEU A 94 -2.28 15.41 -13.54
CA LEU A 94 -3.10 16.09 -12.53
C LEU A 94 -2.48 16.08 -11.14
N VAL A 95 -1.91 14.95 -10.72
CA VAL A 95 -1.22 14.85 -9.43
C VAL A 95 -0.07 15.85 -9.36
N HIS A 96 0.72 15.98 -10.43
CA HIS A 96 1.79 16.99 -10.50
C HIS A 96 1.24 18.42 -10.45
N GLU A 97 0.16 18.71 -11.19
CA GLU A 97 -0.50 20.01 -11.17
C GLU A 97 -0.99 20.38 -9.75
N LYS A 98 -1.65 19.44 -9.06
CA LYS A 98 -2.17 19.66 -7.70
C LYS A 98 -1.06 19.76 -6.67
N LEU A 99 -0.02 18.93 -6.78
CA LEU A 99 1.15 19.02 -5.92
C LEU A 99 1.80 20.40 -6.02
N HIS A 100 1.95 20.94 -7.23
CA HIS A 100 2.51 22.27 -7.42
C HIS A 100 1.66 23.37 -6.74
N ARG A 101 0.33 23.26 -6.78
CA ARG A 101 -0.57 24.17 -6.04
C ARG A 101 -0.41 24.05 -4.53
N VAL A 102 -0.32 22.83 -4.01
CA VAL A 102 -0.11 22.58 -2.58
C VAL A 102 1.23 23.18 -2.11
N LEU A 103 2.31 22.94 -2.87
CA LEU A 103 3.63 23.51 -2.56
C LEU A 103 3.59 25.05 -2.58
N LYS A 104 2.97 25.65 -3.61
CA LYS A 104 2.80 27.11 -3.68
C LYS A 104 2.00 27.67 -2.50
N ALA A 105 0.99 26.95 -2.01
CA ALA A 105 0.21 27.36 -0.85
C ALA A 105 1.04 27.27 0.45
N VAL A 106 1.88 26.24 0.59
CA VAL A 106 2.81 26.10 1.72
C VAL A 106 3.88 27.20 1.70
N ASP A 107 4.44 27.48 0.53
CA ASP A 107 5.42 28.56 0.35
C ASP A 107 4.80 29.93 0.64
N ALA A 108 3.57 30.18 0.17
CA ALA A 108 2.88 31.44 0.43
C ALA A 108 2.59 31.68 1.94
N VAL A 109 2.36 30.61 2.71
CA VAL A 109 2.25 30.69 4.17
C VAL A 109 3.62 31.00 4.81
N SER A 110 4.70 30.54 4.20
CA SER A 110 6.07 30.74 4.69
C SER A 110 6.66 32.10 4.32
N THR A 111 6.24 32.69 3.18
CA THR A 111 6.77 33.96 2.64
C THR A 111 5.87 35.17 2.87
N GLY A 112 4.83 35.05 3.69
CA GLY A 112 3.99 36.19 4.08
C GLY A 112 4.84 37.33 4.69
N PRO A 113 4.46 38.61 4.49
CA PRO A 113 5.26 39.76 4.90
C PRO A 113 5.69 39.61 6.37
N PRO A 114 7.00 39.71 6.67
CA PRO A 114 7.53 39.48 8.00
C PRO A 114 7.03 40.50 9.04
N GLU A 115 6.21 41.49 8.69
CA GLU A 115 5.66 42.47 9.65
C GLU A 115 4.82 41.83 10.78
N SER A 116 4.25 40.63 10.59
CA SER A 116 3.59 39.89 11.69
C SER A 116 4.53 38.98 12.51
N ILE A 117 5.78 38.76 12.07
CA ILE A 117 6.74 37.84 12.71
C ILE A 117 7.98 38.60 13.24
N ALA A 118 8.30 39.78 12.70
CA ALA A 118 9.43 40.62 13.09
C ALA A 118 9.32 41.15 14.53
N VAL A 119 8.09 41.35 15.04
CA VAL A 119 7.86 41.72 16.45
C VAL A 119 8.26 40.58 17.41
N ALA A 120 8.26 39.32 16.96
CA ALA A 120 8.71 38.18 17.78
C ALA A 120 10.22 37.94 17.70
N ALA A 121 10.88 38.32 16.60
CA ALA A 121 12.32 38.12 16.42
C ALA A 121 13.18 39.19 17.15
N ALA A 122 12.65 40.40 17.34
CA ALA A 122 13.39 41.49 18.00
C ALA A 122 13.51 41.37 19.54
N VAL A 123 12.89 40.35 20.15
CA VAL A 123 12.88 40.12 21.62
C VAL A 123 13.70 38.87 22.01
N VAL A 124 14.54 38.37 21.11
CA VAL A 124 15.56 37.38 21.47
C VAL A 124 16.88 38.14 21.62
N THR A 125 17.11 38.64 22.83
CA THR A 125 18.42 39.15 23.22
C THR A 125 19.44 38.00 23.17
N PRO A 126 20.63 38.22 22.60
CA PRO A 126 21.69 37.22 22.61
C PRO A 126 22.15 37.02 24.05
N VAL A 127 21.85 35.88 24.66
CA VAL A 127 22.46 35.45 25.92
C VAL A 127 23.88 35.00 25.60
N PRO A 128 24.92 35.71 26.05
CA PRO A 128 26.31 35.36 25.76
C PRO A 128 26.80 34.39 26.84
N ASP A 129 26.35 33.14 26.78
CA ASP A 129 26.98 32.08 27.58
C ASP A 129 28.03 31.37 26.73
N ALA A 130 29.30 31.68 27.03
CA ALA A 130 30.49 31.12 26.41
C ALA A 130 30.63 29.59 26.59
N GLY A 131 29.75 28.95 27.35
CA GLY A 131 29.61 27.49 27.42
C GLY A 131 28.85 26.87 26.23
N SER A 132 28.04 27.64 25.50
CA SER A 132 27.18 27.08 24.44
C SER A 132 27.93 26.72 23.17
N ALA A 133 29.04 27.40 22.84
CA ALA A 133 29.78 27.13 21.61
C ALA A 133 30.40 25.73 21.58
N ALA A 134 30.91 25.24 22.71
CA ALA A 134 31.47 23.89 22.82
C ALA A 134 30.38 22.80 22.77
N GLU A 135 29.19 23.09 23.30
CA GLU A 135 28.06 22.17 23.26
C GLU A 135 27.42 22.12 21.87
N ILE A 136 27.29 23.27 21.20
CA ILE A 136 26.87 23.36 19.80
C ILE A 136 27.83 22.56 18.91
N ALA A 137 29.16 22.74 19.07
CA ALA A 137 30.14 21.98 18.29
C ALA A 137 30.02 20.45 18.50
N ARG A 138 29.75 20.00 19.73
CA ARG A 138 29.52 18.57 20.02
C ARG A 138 28.22 18.06 19.41
N LEU A 139 27.16 18.85 19.43
CA LEU A 139 25.89 18.48 18.82
C LEU A 139 26.00 18.43 17.30
N THR A 140 26.70 19.38 16.67
CA THR A 140 27.00 19.37 15.24
C THR A 140 27.80 18.13 14.86
N GLN A 141 28.85 17.79 15.61
CA GLN A 141 29.65 16.58 15.37
C GLN A 141 28.80 15.30 15.48
N ARG A 142 27.94 15.19 16.51
CA ARG A 142 27.04 14.03 16.66
C ARG A 142 26.02 13.93 15.53
N LEU A 143 25.59 15.06 14.99
CA LEU A 143 24.66 15.12 13.88
C LEU A 143 25.34 14.64 12.59
N GLU A 144 26.55 15.11 12.30
CA GLU A 144 27.39 14.62 11.18
C GLU A 144 27.70 13.11 11.31
N GLU A 145 28.04 12.63 12.50
CA GLU A 145 28.26 11.20 12.74
C GLU A 145 26.98 10.36 12.51
N SER A 146 25.82 10.90 12.88
CA SER A 146 24.53 10.23 12.66
C SER A 146 24.11 10.23 11.19
N GLU A 147 24.38 11.31 10.46
CA GLU A 147 24.13 11.41 9.02
C GLU A 147 25.04 10.43 8.26
N ALA A 148 26.33 10.36 8.60
CA ALA A 148 27.26 9.40 8.02
C ALA A 148 26.86 7.94 8.31
N ALA A 149 26.33 7.66 9.51
CA ALA A 149 25.82 6.33 9.84
C ALA A 149 24.58 5.95 9.00
N LEU A 150 23.66 6.89 8.81
CA LEU A 150 22.47 6.69 7.98
C LEU A 150 22.82 6.50 6.50
N GLU A 151 23.79 7.27 5.98
CA GLU A 151 24.33 7.07 4.63
C GLU A 151 24.99 5.69 4.46
N ALA A 152 25.74 5.22 5.46
CA ALA A 152 26.34 3.88 5.41
C ALA A 152 25.28 2.77 5.46
N GLU A 153 24.21 2.94 6.23
CA GLU A 153 23.11 1.97 6.33
C GLU A 153 22.28 1.92 5.05
N THR A 154 21.96 3.09 4.46
CA THR A 154 21.28 3.15 3.16
C THR A 154 22.11 2.54 2.04
N ALA A 155 23.44 2.76 2.02
CA ALA A 155 24.34 2.12 1.07
C ALA A 155 24.37 0.58 1.23
N ARG A 156 24.35 0.07 2.46
CA ARG A 156 24.25 -1.38 2.74
C ARG A 156 22.92 -1.97 2.27
N ALA A 157 21.81 -1.26 2.49
CA ALA A 157 20.49 -1.68 2.02
C ALA A 157 20.43 -1.75 0.48
N GLN A 158 20.98 -0.75 -0.22
CA GLN A 158 21.06 -0.75 -1.68
C GLN A 158 21.95 -1.88 -2.22
N ALA A 159 23.09 -2.17 -1.56
CA ALA A 159 23.95 -3.28 -1.94
C ALA A 159 23.24 -4.65 -1.75
N ALA A 160 22.50 -4.82 -0.65
CA ALA A 160 21.70 -6.02 -0.42
C ALA A 160 20.59 -6.18 -1.47
N GLU A 161 19.90 -5.09 -1.83
CA GLU A 161 18.88 -5.11 -2.88
C GLU A 161 19.47 -5.48 -4.25
N ALA A 162 20.63 -4.93 -4.61
CA ALA A 162 21.34 -5.28 -5.84
C ALA A 162 21.71 -6.77 -5.90
N LEU A 163 22.17 -7.35 -4.78
CA LEU A 163 22.45 -8.78 -4.67
C LEU A 163 21.18 -9.63 -4.85
N HIS A 164 20.06 -9.23 -4.24
CA HIS A 164 18.78 -9.92 -4.43
C HIS A 164 18.28 -9.85 -5.88
N GLN A 165 18.41 -8.70 -6.54
CA GLN A 165 18.04 -8.56 -7.95
C GLN A 165 18.93 -9.41 -8.87
N ALA A 166 20.24 -9.47 -8.61
CA ALA A 166 21.15 -10.34 -9.35
C ALA A 166 20.82 -11.84 -9.15
N ALA A 167 20.52 -12.26 -7.92
CA ALA A 167 20.08 -13.62 -7.62
C ALA A 167 18.76 -13.97 -8.31
N ALA A 168 17.77 -13.06 -8.27
CA ALA A 168 16.49 -13.23 -8.95
C ALA A 168 16.67 -13.36 -10.48
N GLY A 169 17.58 -12.58 -11.07
CA GLY A 169 17.96 -12.69 -12.48
C GLY A 169 18.52 -14.07 -12.83
N LYS A 170 19.42 -14.61 -11.99
CA LYS A 170 19.99 -15.94 -12.18
C LYS A 170 18.92 -17.04 -12.07
N VAL A 171 17.98 -16.92 -11.12
CA VAL A 171 16.87 -17.87 -10.98
C VAL A 171 15.96 -17.86 -12.21
N ARG A 172 15.59 -16.68 -12.72
CA ARG A 172 14.79 -16.58 -13.95
C ARG A 172 15.49 -17.20 -15.15
N HIS A 173 16.80 -16.97 -15.29
CA HIS A 173 17.59 -17.55 -16.37
C HIS A 173 17.63 -19.08 -16.30
N LEU A 174 17.83 -19.64 -15.09
CA LEU A 174 17.80 -21.09 -14.89
C LEU A 174 16.40 -21.67 -15.13
N GLN A 175 15.34 -21.00 -14.70
CA GLN A 175 13.96 -21.39 -14.99
C GLN A 175 13.66 -21.41 -16.49
N ALA A 176 14.14 -20.40 -17.23
CA ALA A 176 14.01 -20.35 -18.68
C ALA A 176 14.71 -21.55 -19.34
N LYS A 177 15.95 -21.87 -18.93
CA LYS A 177 16.67 -23.05 -19.43
C LYS A 177 15.97 -24.37 -19.11
N VAL A 178 15.40 -24.51 -17.90
CA VAL A 178 14.62 -25.70 -17.52
C VAL A 178 13.36 -25.81 -18.39
N SER A 179 12.67 -24.70 -18.65
CA SER A 179 11.49 -24.70 -19.51
C SER A 179 11.82 -25.05 -20.96
N GLU A 180 12.95 -24.55 -21.49
CA GLU A 180 13.44 -24.88 -22.83
C GLU A 180 13.79 -26.37 -22.94
N ALA A 181 14.52 -26.91 -21.96
CA ALA A 181 14.86 -28.33 -21.91
C ALA A 181 13.60 -29.22 -21.79
N ALA A 182 12.58 -28.78 -21.04
CA ALA A 182 11.31 -29.51 -20.93
C ALA A 182 10.54 -29.55 -22.26
N VAL A 183 10.53 -28.45 -23.02
CA VAL A 183 9.93 -28.41 -24.37
C VAL A 183 10.68 -29.35 -25.32
N GLN A 184 12.01 -29.33 -25.30
CA GLN A 184 12.82 -30.24 -26.10
C GLN A 184 12.56 -31.72 -25.72
N ALA A 185 12.47 -32.03 -24.43
CA ALA A 185 12.16 -33.37 -23.96
C ALA A 185 10.79 -33.85 -24.44
N ALA A 186 9.76 -32.99 -24.38
CA ALA A 186 8.43 -33.30 -24.89
C ALA A 186 8.42 -33.51 -26.42
N GLU A 187 9.19 -32.74 -27.17
CA GLU A 187 9.35 -32.94 -28.62
C GLU A 187 10.01 -34.29 -28.93
N TRP A 188 11.04 -34.68 -28.17
CA TRP A 188 11.67 -35.98 -28.32
C TRP A 188 10.74 -37.13 -27.95
N GLU A 189 9.95 -37.01 -26.89
CA GLU A 189 8.97 -38.01 -26.50
C GLU A 189 7.92 -38.22 -27.59
N LEU A 190 7.43 -37.14 -28.22
CA LEU A 190 6.52 -37.23 -29.36
C LEU A 190 7.15 -37.96 -30.56
N ARG A 191 8.42 -37.66 -30.87
CA ARG A 191 9.15 -38.35 -31.96
C ARG A 191 9.37 -39.84 -31.67
N VAL A 192 9.61 -40.21 -30.41
CA VAL A 192 9.72 -41.62 -30.00
C VAL A 192 8.37 -42.32 -30.16
N GLN A 193 7.27 -41.71 -29.72
CA GLN A 193 5.92 -42.27 -29.90
C GLN A 193 5.56 -42.45 -31.38
N GLU A 194 5.93 -41.49 -32.24
CA GLU A 194 5.72 -41.61 -33.69
C GLU A 194 6.54 -42.76 -34.29
N ALA A 195 7.81 -42.89 -33.88
CA ALA A 195 8.67 -44.00 -34.31
C ALA A 195 8.13 -45.37 -33.85
N ASP A 196 7.63 -45.47 -32.61
CA ASP A 196 7.01 -46.70 -32.09
C ASP A 196 5.75 -47.07 -32.87
N ARG A 197 4.92 -46.07 -33.24
CA ARG A 197 3.73 -46.31 -34.09
C ARG A 197 4.12 -46.84 -35.47
N LEU A 198 5.13 -46.22 -36.10
CA LEU A 198 5.63 -46.69 -37.40
C LEU A 198 6.21 -48.11 -37.31
N ALA A 199 6.86 -48.46 -36.20
CA ALA A 199 7.36 -49.81 -35.97
C ALA A 199 6.22 -50.84 -35.81
N GLN A 200 5.14 -50.48 -35.11
CA GLN A 200 3.94 -51.33 -34.98
C GLN A 200 3.25 -51.55 -36.33
N ASP A 201 3.06 -50.47 -37.11
CA ASP A 201 2.47 -50.54 -38.46
C ASP A 201 3.31 -51.44 -39.37
N ALA A 202 4.65 -51.34 -39.29
CA ALA A 202 5.56 -52.20 -40.03
C ALA A 202 5.46 -53.67 -39.59
N GLU A 203 5.40 -53.96 -38.28
CA GLU A 203 5.22 -55.31 -37.76
C GLU A 203 3.90 -55.93 -38.24
N GLU A 204 2.81 -55.18 -38.18
CA GLU A 204 1.51 -55.62 -38.70
C GLU A 204 1.56 -55.88 -40.21
N GLY A 205 2.22 -55.01 -40.98
CA GLY A 205 2.49 -55.22 -42.40
C GLY A 205 3.25 -56.53 -42.65
N THR A 206 4.29 -56.83 -41.87
CA THR A 206 5.03 -58.10 -42.01
C THR A 206 4.17 -59.33 -41.66
N LYS A 207 3.28 -59.23 -40.65
CA LYS A 207 2.33 -60.28 -40.30
C LYS A 207 1.34 -60.53 -41.44
N GLN A 208 0.77 -59.47 -42.01
CA GLN A 208 -0.14 -59.57 -43.17
C GLN A 208 0.56 -60.21 -44.38
N LEU A 209 1.81 -59.83 -44.67
CA LEU A 209 2.60 -60.44 -45.73
C LEU A 209 2.90 -61.93 -45.47
N SER A 210 3.22 -62.29 -44.23
CA SER A 210 3.45 -63.69 -43.85
C SER A 210 2.18 -64.54 -43.99
N ALA A 211 1.01 -64.00 -43.63
CA ALA A 211 -0.28 -64.66 -43.80
C ALA A 211 -0.65 -64.83 -45.28
N LEU A 212 -0.42 -63.79 -46.11
CA LEU A 212 -0.61 -63.89 -47.56
C LEU A 212 0.29 -64.96 -48.20
N ARG A 213 1.56 -65.05 -47.77
CA ARG A 213 2.47 -66.11 -48.22
C ARG A 213 1.99 -67.50 -47.79
N ALA A 214 1.47 -67.65 -46.57
CA ALA A 214 0.90 -68.91 -46.11
C ALA A 214 -0.33 -69.34 -46.94
N VAL A 215 -1.23 -68.40 -47.27
CA VAL A 215 -2.38 -68.65 -48.15
C VAL A 215 -1.95 -69.02 -49.58
N GLN A 216 -0.89 -68.41 -50.10
CA GLN A 216 -0.32 -68.79 -51.40
C GLN A 216 0.29 -70.20 -51.36
N ALA A 217 0.97 -70.57 -50.28
CA ALA A 217 1.55 -71.89 -50.13
C ALA A 217 0.47 -72.99 -50.03
N THR A 218 -0.61 -72.75 -49.28
CA THR A 218 -1.72 -73.72 -49.19
C THR A 218 -2.55 -73.80 -50.47
N GLY A 219 -2.79 -72.66 -51.14
CA GLY A 219 -3.50 -72.63 -52.43
C GLY A 219 -2.73 -73.30 -53.58
N SER A 220 -1.42 -73.47 -53.47
CA SER A 220 -0.61 -74.21 -54.46
C SER A 220 -0.63 -75.73 -54.24
N ALA A 221 -1.06 -76.22 -53.07
CA ALA A 221 -1.08 -77.65 -52.76
C ALA A 221 -2.38 -78.36 -53.20
N GLU A 222 -3.51 -77.64 -53.28
CA GLU A 222 -4.80 -78.20 -53.71
C GLU A 222 -5.06 -78.07 -55.23
N GLY A 223 -4.20 -77.38 -55.97
CA GLY A 223 -4.37 -77.16 -57.43
C GLY A 223 -3.75 -78.22 -58.34
N ALA A 224 -3.15 -79.28 -57.80
CA ALA A 224 -2.36 -80.23 -58.59
C ALA A 224 -3.15 -81.38 -59.23
N ASP A 225 -4.47 -81.54 -58.99
CA ASP A 225 -5.20 -82.74 -59.44
C ASP A 225 -6.51 -82.49 -60.22
N VAL A 226 -6.72 -81.29 -60.79
CA VAL A 226 -7.84 -81.05 -61.72
C VAL A 226 -7.36 -80.32 -62.97
N VAL A 227 -6.74 -81.08 -63.87
CA VAL A 227 -6.65 -80.72 -65.30
C VAL A 227 -7.99 -81.06 -65.95
N GLY A 228 -8.78 -80.04 -66.26
CA GLY A 228 -10.08 -80.20 -66.91
C GLY A 228 -10.65 -78.89 -67.43
N THR A 229 -10.00 -78.34 -68.47
CA THR A 229 -10.60 -77.53 -69.56
C THR A 229 -11.80 -76.62 -69.21
N ALA A 230 -11.55 -75.33 -69.00
CA ALA A 230 -12.24 -74.19 -69.66
C ALA A 230 -12.01 -72.88 -68.88
N GLY A 231 -11.81 -71.75 -69.59
CA GLY A 231 -12.15 -70.43 -69.05
C GLY A 231 -11.01 -69.44 -68.86
N THR A 232 -10.37 -69.06 -69.96
CA THR A 232 -9.67 -67.77 -70.16
C THR A 232 -10.57 -66.59 -69.76
N ALA A 233 -10.17 -65.74 -68.79
CA ALA A 233 -10.42 -64.27 -68.74
C ALA A 233 -10.20 -63.54 -67.39
N HIS A 234 -9.46 -64.05 -66.37
CA HIS A 234 -9.31 -63.33 -65.07
C HIS A 234 -7.87 -63.14 -64.57
N SER A 235 -6.86 -63.05 -65.45
CA SER A 235 -5.45 -62.95 -65.05
C SER A 235 -4.86 -61.53 -64.96
N ALA A 236 -5.59 -60.46 -65.28
CA ALA A 236 -5.05 -59.10 -65.28
C ALA A 236 -5.05 -58.39 -63.91
N GLY A 237 -5.86 -58.83 -62.94
CA GLY A 237 -5.98 -58.17 -61.62
C GLY A 237 -4.92 -58.56 -60.58
N LYS A 238 -4.20 -59.67 -60.78
CA LYS A 238 -3.29 -60.24 -59.77
C LYS A 238 -1.86 -59.66 -59.82
N ALA A 239 -1.47 -59.04 -60.93
CA ALA A 239 -0.15 -58.43 -61.09
C ALA A 239 -0.02 -57.04 -60.42
N ALA A 240 -1.12 -56.28 -60.28
CA ALA A 240 -1.11 -54.96 -59.66
C ALA A 240 -0.91 -55.00 -58.13
N SER A 241 -1.35 -56.08 -57.46
CA SER A 241 -1.21 -56.25 -56.00
C SER A 241 0.23 -56.59 -55.57
N VAL A 242 1.00 -57.29 -56.42
CA VAL A 242 2.39 -57.68 -56.09
C VAL A 242 3.36 -56.50 -56.21
N VAL A 243 3.08 -55.53 -57.08
CA VAL A 243 3.91 -54.32 -57.25
C VAL A 243 3.76 -53.36 -56.05
N SER A 244 2.58 -53.29 -55.42
CA SER A 244 2.37 -52.46 -54.22
C SER A 244 3.09 -52.99 -52.97
N ILE A 245 3.40 -54.30 -52.93
CA ILE A 245 4.11 -54.93 -51.80
C ILE A 245 5.61 -54.63 -51.84
N GLY A 246 6.21 -54.54 -53.04
CA GLY A 246 7.63 -54.19 -53.20
C GLY A 246 7.95 -52.75 -52.76
N VAL A 247 7.01 -51.81 -52.96
CA VAL A 247 7.17 -50.41 -52.55
C VAL A 247 7.14 -50.24 -51.02
N GLN A 248 6.46 -51.12 -50.29
CA GLN A 248 6.44 -51.09 -48.82
C GLN A 248 7.69 -51.71 -48.19
N THR A 249 8.33 -52.70 -48.82
CA THR A 249 9.59 -53.28 -48.32
C THR A 249 10.77 -52.31 -48.40
N ASP A 250 10.85 -51.50 -49.46
CA ASP A 250 11.90 -50.48 -49.60
C ASP A 250 11.75 -49.34 -48.58
N GLN A 251 10.51 -49.02 -48.18
CA GLN A 251 10.25 -48.04 -47.11
C GLN A 251 10.66 -48.57 -45.73
N VAL A 252 10.43 -49.86 -45.45
CA VAL A 252 10.86 -50.50 -44.20
C VAL A 252 12.39 -50.62 -44.13
N GLU A 253 13.05 -51.02 -45.23
CA GLU A 253 14.52 -51.10 -45.26
C GLU A 253 15.19 -49.73 -45.07
N ASN A 254 14.59 -48.65 -45.57
CA ASN A 254 15.09 -47.29 -45.36
C ASN A 254 14.74 -46.71 -43.97
N ALA A 255 13.68 -47.18 -43.30
CA ALA A 255 13.29 -46.71 -41.97
C ALA A 255 14.18 -47.29 -40.84
N VAL A 256 14.64 -48.54 -40.98
CA VAL A 256 15.50 -49.22 -39.99
C VAL A 256 16.81 -48.46 -39.65
N PRO A 257 17.60 -47.93 -40.61
CA PRO A 257 18.79 -47.15 -40.29
C PRO A 257 18.46 -45.82 -39.61
N VAL A 258 17.34 -45.17 -39.96
CA VAL A 258 16.88 -43.92 -39.32
C VAL A 258 16.47 -44.18 -37.86
N ILE A 259 15.74 -45.26 -37.60
CA ILE A 259 15.39 -45.68 -36.22
C ILE A 259 16.66 -46.01 -35.42
N ARG A 260 17.64 -46.68 -36.03
CA ARG A 260 18.91 -47.00 -35.36
C ARG A 260 19.74 -45.73 -35.08
N GLU A 261 19.76 -44.76 -35.98
CA GLU A 261 20.42 -43.47 -35.76
C GLU A 261 19.71 -42.64 -34.67
N LEU A 262 18.37 -42.65 -34.64
CA LEU A 262 17.58 -41.99 -33.60
C LEU A 262 17.76 -42.67 -32.24
N GLN A 263 17.82 -44.00 -32.18
CA GLN A 263 18.14 -44.75 -30.96
C GLN A 263 19.58 -44.49 -30.49
N GLN A 264 20.54 -44.34 -31.41
CA GLN A 264 21.91 -43.97 -31.06
C GLN A 264 22.00 -42.52 -30.56
N LYS A 265 21.29 -41.58 -31.19
CA LYS A 265 21.20 -40.18 -30.75
C LYS A 265 20.49 -40.06 -29.41
N ALA A 266 19.40 -40.80 -29.19
CA ALA A 266 18.73 -40.90 -27.89
C ALA A 266 19.66 -41.51 -26.84
N GLY A 267 20.34 -42.62 -27.17
CA GLY A 267 21.33 -43.27 -26.30
C GLY A 267 22.53 -42.38 -25.95
N ASN A 268 22.89 -41.43 -26.82
CA ASN A 268 23.91 -40.40 -26.54
C ASN A 268 23.35 -39.18 -25.79
N ALA A 269 22.06 -38.86 -25.96
CA ALA A 269 21.39 -37.78 -25.25
C ALA A 269 21.08 -38.17 -23.80
N VAL A 270 20.77 -39.43 -23.51
CA VAL A 270 20.54 -39.91 -22.13
C VAL A 270 21.73 -39.63 -21.19
N PRO A 271 23.00 -39.93 -21.52
CA PRO A 271 24.13 -39.57 -20.67
C PRO A 271 24.38 -38.07 -20.63
N ILE A 272 24.04 -37.28 -21.66
CA ILE A 272 24.12 -35.80 -21.61
C ILE A 272 23.03 -35.23 -20.70
N VAL A 273 21.82 -35.75 -20.73
CA VAL A 273 20.73 -35.37 -19.83
C VAL A 273 21.02 -35.85 -18.41
N HIS A 274 21.57 -37.04 -18.24
CA HIS A 274 22.05 -37.51 -16.94
C HIS A 274 23.23 -36.70 -16.44
N GLU A 275 24.15 -36.26 -17.31
CA GLU A 275 25.28 -35.40 -16.96
C GLU A 275 24.83 -33.97 -16.69
N LEU A 276 23.83 -33.45 -17.39
CA LEU A 276 23.21 -32.15 -17.08
C LEU A 276 22.33 -32.22 -15.84
N GLN A 277 21.63 -33.33 -15.58
CA GLN A 277 20.93 -33.58 -14.32
C GLN A 277 21.92 -33.83 -13.18
N ARG A 278 23.10 -34.41 -13.48
CA ARG A 278 24.19 -34.60 -12.54
C ARG A 278 24.89 -33.28 -12.25
N GLN A 279 25.18 -32.45 -13.24
CA GLN A 279 25.66 -31.09 -13.08
C GLN A 279 24.60 -30.21 -12.40
N LEU A 280 23.31 -30.40 -12.66
CA LEU A 280 22.25 -29.75 -11.88
C LEU A 280 22.15 -30.32 -10.45
N ARG A 281 22.56 -31.58 -10.21
CA ARG A 281 22.68 -32.24 -8.89
C ARG A 281 23.99 -31.98 -8.14
N ASP A 282 25.03 -31.60 -8.86
CA ASP A 282 26.39 -31.37 -8.37
C ASP A 282 26.68 -29.84 -8.29
N ASP A 283 25.96 -29.00 -9.07
CA ASP A 283 25.82 -27.54 -8.90
C ASP A 283 24.58 -27.13 -8.09
N THR A 284 23.58 -28.02 -7.91
CA THR A 284 22.96 -28.05 -6.58
C THR A 284 24.05 -28.64 -5.71
N LEU A 285 24.39 -27.92 -4.66
CA LEU A 285 25.53 -28.20 -3.81
C LEU A 285 25.74 -29.69 -3.58
N PRO A 286 27.00 -30.15 -3.32
CA PRO A 286 27.23 -31.49 -2.79
C PRO A 286 26.13 -31.83 -1.77
N PRO A 287 25.77 -33.11 -1.54
CA PRO A 287 25.08 -33.50 -0.32
C PRO A 287 26.03 -33.24 0.87
N GLU A 288 26.37 -31.98 1.10
CA GLU A 288 26.62 -31.43 2.40
C GLU A 288 25.53 -32.02 3.28
N PRO A 289 25.93 -32.56 4.43
CA PRO A 289 25.04 -33.35 5.26
C PRO A 289 23.77 -32.54 5.48
N GLN A 290 22.67 -32.94 4.85
CA GLN A 290 21.33 -32.41 5.08
C GLN A 290 21.05 -32.18 6.57
N PRO A 291 21.53 -33.00 7.53
CA PRO A 291 21.39 -32.67 8.95
C PRO A 291 22.11 -31.39 9.39
N ARG A 292 23.26 -30.99 8.82
CA ARG A 292 23.92 -29.71 9.17
C ARG A 292 23.10 -28.52 8.68
N LEU A 293 22.60 -28.55 7.44
CA LEU A 293 21.74 -27.48 6.92
C LEU A 293 20.41 -27.41 7.66
N GLU A 294 19.81 -28.55 8.03
CA GLU A 294 18.61 -28.58 8.87
C GLU A 294 18.88 -28.01 10.28
N ILE A 295 20.04 -28.33 10.88
CA ILE A 295 20.46 -27.74 12.16
C ILE A 295 20.63 -26.22 12.00
N GLU A 296 21.32 -25.75 10.97
CA GLU A 296 21.52 -24.32 10.72
C GLU A 296 20.21 -23.59 10.43
N LEU A 297 19.29 -24.19 9.67
CA LEU A 297 17.97 -23.65 9.39
C LEU A 297 17.12 -23.61 10.67
N SER A 298 17.19 -24.63 11.52
CA SER A 298 16.53 -24.63 12.83
C SER A 298 17.10 -23.55 13.76
N GLN A 299 18.41 -23.34 13.77
CA GLN A 299 19.06 -22.28 14.53
C GLN A 299 18.70 -20.89 13.98
N ALA A 300 18.63 -20.74 12.65
CA ALA A 300 18.20 -19.50 12.01
C ALA A 300 16.74 -19.17 12.36
N ARG A 301 15.84 -20.16 12.31
CA ARG A 301 14.43 -20.01 12.74
C ARG A 301 14.33 -19.63 14.22
N GLN A 302 15.14 -20.24 15.09
CA GLN A 302 15.18 -19.88 16.51
C GLN A 302 15.68 -18.44 16.70
N LYS A 303 16.73 -18.03 15.98
CA LYS A 303 17.24 -16.65 16.01
C LYS A 303 16.20 -15.65 15.51
N ILE A 304 15.50 -15.95 14.40
CA ILE A 304 14.41 -15.14 13.88
C ILE A 304 13.31 -14.99 14.93
N SER A 305 12.86 -16.09 15.54
CA SER A 305 11.84 -16.05 16.59
C SER A 305 12.27 -15.22 17.81
N ILE A 306 13.54 -15.28 18.23
CA ILE A 306 14.08 -14.43 19.30
C ILE A 306 14.11 -12.96 18.88
N LEU A 307 14.46 -12.65 17.63
CA LEU A 307 14.48 -11.29 17.10
C LEU A 307 13.06 -10.72 16.98
N GLU A 308 12.09 -11.48 16.48
CA GLU A 308 10.68 -11.11 16.43
C GLU A 308 10.14 -10.76 17.83
N ALA A 309 10.46 -11.59 18.84
CA ALA A 309 10.10 -11.30 20.23
C ALA A 309 10.76 -10.02 20.78
N LYS A 310 11.99 -9.71 20.34
CA LYS A 310 12.68 -8.46 20.71
C LYS A 310 12.05 -7.25 20.01
N VAL A 311 11.70 -7.35 18.73
CA VAL A 311 11.03 -6.30 17.97
C VAL A 311 9.68 -5.98 18.62
N ALA A 312 8.85 -6.98 18.89
CA ALA A 312 7.58 -6.79 19.58
C ALA A 312 7.74 -6.13 20.97
N LYS A 313 8.82 -6.45 21.70
CA LYS A 313 9.13 -5.81 22.99
C LYS A 313 9.57 -4.36 22.83
N LEU A 314 10.27 -4.00 21.76
CA LEU A 314 10.69 -2.63 21.47
C LEU A 314 9.49 -1.78 21.02
N GLU A 315 8.64 -2.30 20.14
CA GLU A 315 7.40 -1.63 19.71
C GLU A 315 6.48 -1.34 20.92
N ALA A 316 6.33 -2.30 21.84
CA ALA A 316 5.57 -2.09 23.07
C ALA A 316 6.18 -0.99 23.98
N LYS A 317 7.51 -0.88 24.03
CA LYS A 317 8.20 0.18 24.78
C LYS A 317 8.04 1.55 24.11
N GLU A 318 8.14 1.60 22.78
CA GLU A 318 7.94 2.82 22.01
C GLU A 318 6.51 3.36 22.21
N ALA A 319 5.50 2.49 22.09
CA ALA A 319 4.11 2.85 22.36
C ALA A 319 3.91 3.41 23.78
N ALA A 320 4.53 2.79 24.79
CA ALA A 320 4.47 3.27 26.18
C ALA A 320 5.15 4.64 26.37
N LEU A 321 6.29 4.87 25.71
CA LEU A 321 7.00 6.16 25.75
C LEU A 321 6.20 7.26 25.06
N LEU A 322 5.57 6.97 23.91
CA LEU A 322 4.70 7.92 23.22
C LEU A 322 3.48 8.28 24.08
N GLU A 323 2.88 7.32 24.78
CA GLU A 323 1.79 7.60 25.73
C GLU A 323 2.26 8.50 26.89
N GLN A 324 3.47 8.27 27.41
CA GLN A 324 4.05 9.11 28.45
C GLN A 324 4.33 10.54 27.96
N LEU A 325 4.87 10.70 26.75
CA LEU A 325 5.08 12.02 26.14
C LEU A 325 3.76 12.76 25.94
N ARG A 326 2.70 12.05 25.50
CA ARG A 326 1.34 12.64 25.40
C ARG A 326 0.83 13.12 26.75
N LYS A 327 1.01 12.34 27.83
CA LYS A 327 0.64 12.75 29.19
C LYS A 327 1.44 13.97 29.67
N GLN A 328 2.76 13.99 29.42
CA GLN A 328 3.61 15.12 29.78
C GLN A 328 3.23 16.40 29.01
N ALA A 329 2.90 16.29 27.73
CA ALA A 329 2.43 17.42 26.94
C ALA A 329 1.14 18.04 27.51
N VAL A 330 0.17 17.22 27.92
CA VAL A 330 -1.06 17.71 28.59
C VAL A 330 -0.74 18.42 29.89
N VAL A 331 0.14 17.86 30.74
CA VAL A 331 0.53 18.48 32.01
C VAL A 331 1.22 19.83 31.77
N VAL A 332 2.10 19.93 30.77
CA VAL A 332 2.78 21.18 30.40
C VAL A 332 1.77 22.24 29.94
N GLU A 333 0.80 21.87 29.09
CA GLU A 333 -0.27 22.79 28.66
C GLU A 333 -1.17 23.25 29.82
N GLU A 334 -1.53 22.34 30.74
CA GLU A 334 -2.28 22.71 31.95
C GLU A 334 -1.48 23.65 32.85
N MET A 335 -0.17 23.42 33.00
CA MET A 335 0.72 24.33 33.72
C MET A 335 0.80 25.70 33.05
N HIS A 336 0.93 25.75 31.72
CA HIS A 336 0.92 27.01 30.96
C HIS A 336 -0.38 27.78 31.16
N ALA A 337 -1.53 27.11 31.11
CA ALA A 337 -2.84 27.72 31.34
C ALA A 337 -2.94 28.30 32.76
N LYS A 338 -2.48 27.58 33.78
CA LYS A 338 -2.46 28.05 35.18
C LYS A 338 -1.53 29.25 35.37
N ILE A 339 -0.34 29.26 34.76
CA ILE A 339 0.58 30.40 34.85
C ILE A 339 -0.06 31.62 34.19
N ARG A 340 -0.67 31.47 33.00
CA ARG A 340 -1.40 32.58 32.34
C ARG A 340 -2.54 33.11 33.20
N GLN A 341 -3.33 32.22 33.81
CA GLN A 341 -4.41 32.61 34.72
C GLN A 341 -3.89 33.36 35.95
N MET A 342 -2.76 32.93 36.51
CA MET A 342 -2.10 33.61 37.64
C MET A 342 -1.60 35.00 37.24
N VAL A 343 -0.98 35.14 36.07
CA VAL A 343 -0.55 36.46 35.54
C VAL A 343 -1.74 37.38 35.34
N ALA A 344 -2.82 36.89 34.70
CA ALA A 344 -4.04 37.68 34.47
C ALA A 344 -4.72 38.10 35.78
N ARG A 345 -4.75 37.23 36.80
CA ARG A 345 -5.24 37.61 38.15
C ARG A 345 -4.35 38.65 38.81
N GLY A 346 -3.03 38.48 38.73
CA GLY A 346 -2.08 39.46 39.25
C GLY A 346 -2.27 40.84 38.60
N GLU A 347 -2.51 40.89 37.29
CA GLU A 347 -2.84 42.13 36.58
C GLU A 347 -4.15 42.75 37.08
N ALA A 348 -5.20 41.95 37.25
CA ALA A 348 -6.50 42.41 37.76
C ALA A 348 -6.42 42.96 39.20
N GLU A 349 -5.52 42.41 40.02
CA GLU A 349 -5.28 42.84 41.41
C GLU A 349 -4.27 43.99 41.53
N GLY A 350 -3.71 44.49 40.42
CA GLY A 350 -2.72 45.58 40.42
C GLY A 350 -1.29 45.16 40.80
N VAL A 351 -1.03 43.85 40.91
CA VAL A 351 0.28 43.25 41.20
C VAL A 351 0.96 42.67 39.95
N GLY A 352 0.39 42.91 38.77
CA GLY A 352 0.82 42.33 37.50
C GLY A 352 2.30 42.54 37.15
N ASP A 353 2.85 43.72 37.43
CA ASP A 353 4.25 44.04 37.13
C ASP A 353 5.22 43.23 37.99
N ILE A 354 4.87 42.98 39.25
CA ILE A 354 5.67 42.13 40.16
C ILE A 354 5.61 40.68 39.67
N VAL A 355 4.42 40.19 39.30
CA VAL A 355 4.25 38.82 38.78
C VAL A 355 4.97 38.64 37.45
N LYS A 356 4.91 39.61 36.53
CA LYS A 356 5.66 39.59 35.27
C LYS A 356 7.16 39.58 35.50
N LYS A 357 7.67 40.40 36.41
CA LYS A 357 9.10 40.41 36.77
C LYS A 357 9.52 39.05 37.32
N LEU A 358 8.76 38.47 38.25
CA LEU A 358 9.02 37.13 38.79
C LEU A 358 9.02 36.05 37.70
N VAL A 359 8.06 36.07 36.78
CA VAL A 359 8.02 35.14 35.64
C VAL A 359 9.23 35.32 34.73
N GLY A 360 9.66 36.56 34.49
CA GLY A 360 10.88 36.88 33.76
C GLY A 360 12.14 36.37 34.45
N ASP A 361 12.27 36.59 35.75
CA ASP A 361 13.41 36.16 36.57
C ASP A 361 13.57 34.63 36.60
N VAL A 362 12.45 33.89 36.53
CA VAL A 362 12.43 32.41 36.44
C VAL A 362 12.64 31.92 34.98
N GLY A 363 12.68 32.82 34.00
CA GLY A 363 12.85 32.48 32.59
C GLY A 363 11.61 31.88 31.93
N LEU A 364 10.43 31.99 32.57
CA LEU A 364 9.16 31.49 32.01
C LEU A 364 8.52 32.47 31.02
N ASP A 365 9.17 33.60 30.75
CA ASP A 365 8.69 34.60 29.79
C ASP A 365 8.63 34.03 28.36
N PHE A 366 9.57 33.15 27.97
CA PHE A 366 9.52 32.49 26.66
C PHE A 366 8.27 31.59 26.53
N VAL A 367 7.92 30.90 27.61
CA VAL A 367 6.77 29.98 27.67
C VAL A 367 5.47 30.75 27.52
N LEU A 368 5.36 31.92 28.16
CA LEU A 368 4.18 32.75 28.05
C LEU A 368 4.05 33.43 26.67
N LYS A 369 5.19 33.76 26.05
CA LYS A 369 5.23 34.34 24.69
C LYS A 369 4.88 33.35 23.60
N GLN A 370 5.16 32.07 23.79
CA GLN A 370 4.76 31.05 22.82
C GLN A 370 3.24 30.95 22.76
N LYS A 371 2.67 31.20 21.57
CA LYS A 371 1.25 30.95 21.30
C LYS A 371 1.00 29.45 21.47
N SER A 372 0.05 29.10 22.32
CA SER A 372 -0.34 27.70 22.48
C SER A 372 -0.81 27.15 21.12
N VAL A 373 -0.77 25.83 20.96
CA VAL A 373 -1.35 25.20 19.76
C VAL A 373 -2.81 25.64 19.59
N TRP A 374 -3.55 25.76 20.69
CA TRP A 374 -4.92 26.25 20.73
C TRP A 374 -5.05 27.71 20.28
N ASP A 375 -4.15 28.60 20.70
CA ASP A 375 -4.15 30.00 20.24
C ASP A 375 -3.94 30.10 18.73
N ARG A 376 -3.09 29.23 18.16
CA ARG A 376 -2.86 29.15 16.72
C ARG A 376 -4.10 28.63 15.99
N LEU A 377 -4.70 27.55 16.48
CA LEU A 377 -5.93 26.99 15.91
C LEU A 377 -7.10 27.96 16.01
N TYR A 378 -7.23 28.67 17.13
CA TYR A 378 -8.27 29.67 17.32
C TYR A 378 -8.11 30.84 16.35
N LYS A 379 -6.89 31.34 16.16
CA LYS A 379 -6.59 32.38 15.16
C LYS A 379 -6.87 31.92 13.74
N ASP A 380 -6.52 30.68 13.41
CA ASP A 380 -6.82 30.11 12.09
C ASP A 380 -8.33 30.01 11.86
N ALA A 381 -9.09 29.57 12.88
CA ALA A 381 -10.54 29.55 12.84
C ALA A 381 -11.14 30.97 12.68
N GLU A 382 -10.61 31.95 13.40
CA GLU A 382 -11.02 33.35 13.31
C GLU A 382 -10.76 33.93 11.91
N LEU A 383 -9.56 33.73 11.35
CA LEU A 383 -9.22 34.14 9.98
C LEU A 383 -10.11 33.48 8.94
N ARG A 384 -10.46 32.21 9.15
CA ARG A 384 -11.39 31.48 8.29
C ARG A 384 -12.79 32.09 8.35
N ILE A 385 -13.28 32.46 9.53
CA ILE A 385 -14.57 33.16 9.70
C ILE A 385 -14.54 34.50 8.97
N GLN A 386 -13.51 35.31 9.17
CA GLN A 386 -13.35 36.61 8.51
C GLN A 386 -13.35 36.47 6.99
N ARG A 387 -12.66 35.47 6.45
CA ARG A 387 -12.64 35.18 5.01
C ARG A 387 -14.02 34.82 4.47
N LEU A 388 -14.78 34.03 5.23
CA LEU A 388 -16.15 33.66 4.88
C LEU A 388 -17.10 34.87 4.93
N GLU A 389 -16.95 35.74 5.92
CA GLU A 389 -17.72 36.99 6.01
C GLU A 389 -17.42 37.93 4.84
N GLU A 390 -16.15 38.06 4.46
CA GLU A 390 -15.76 38.88 3.31
C GLU A 390 -16.35 38.33 2.00
N LEU A 391 -16.33 37.01 1.81
CA LEU A 391 -17.01 36.39 0.67
C LEU A 391 -18.53 36.63 0.68
N ARG A 392 -19.18 36.62 1.86
CA ARG A 392 -20.60 36.95 1.99
C ARG A 392 -20.87 38.41 1.62
N ARG A 393 -20.02 39.35 2.04
CA ARG A 393 -20.13 40.77 1.64
C ARG A 393 -20.01 40.94 0.13
N GLN A 394 -19.02 40.29 -0.49
CA GLN A 394 -18.82 40.34 -1.94
C GLN A 394 -20.03 39.76 -2.70
N HIS A 395 -20.56 38.62 -2.23
CA HIS A 395 -21.77 38.05 -2.80
C HIS A 395 -23.00 38.94 -2.61
N SER A 396 -23.17 39.54 -1.43
CA SER A 396 -24.28 40.47 -1.16
C SER A 396 -24.18 41.73 -2.02
N ALA A 397 -22.98 42.26 -2.26
CA ALA A 397 -22.76 43.42 -3.14
C ALA A 397 -23.09 43.09 -4.61
N VAL A 398 -22.72 41.90 -5.08
CA VAL A 398 -23.07 41.43 -6.43
C VAL A 398 -24.57 41.15 -6.57
N ALA A 399 -25.18 40.53 -5.55
CA ALA A 399 -26.61 40.22 -5.55
C ALA A 399 -27.49 41.48 -5.42
N GLY A 400 -27.06 42.47 -4.63
CA GLY A 400 -27.77 43.74 -4.46
C GLY A 400 -27.72 44.65 -5.70
N ASN A 401 -26.72 44.48 -6.56
CA ASN A 401 -26.60 45.24 -7.81
C ASN A 401 -27.18 44.52 -9.05
N ALA A 402 -27.75 43.32 -8.89
CA ALA A 402 -28.46 42.63 -9.96
C ALA A 402 -29.96 42.96 -9.89
N PRO A 403 -30.49 43.86 -10.73
CA PRO A 403 -31.92 44.16 -10.75
C PRO A 403 -32.65 42.93 -11.28
N GLY A 404 -33.46 42.28 -10.45
CA GLY A 404 -34.35 41.20 -10.85
C GLY A 404 -34.10 39.82 -10.21
N HIS A 405 -33.14 39.65 -9.29
CA HIS A 405 -32.89 38.33 -8.70
C HIS A 405 -33.80 37.94 -7.51
N SER A 406 -34.53 38.88 -6.88
CA SER A 406 -35.49 38.53 -5.83
C SER A 406 -36.80 37.96 -6.39
N GLU A 407 -37.32 38.52 -7.49
CA GLU A 407 -38.56 38.03 -8.14
C GLU A 407 -38.40 36.62 -8.71
N VAL A 408 -37.27 36.31 -9.34
CA VAL A 408 -37.02 34.95 -9.89
C VAL A 408 -36.92 33.90 -8.79
N ARG A 409 -36.53 34.26 -7.56
CA ARG A 409 -36.40 33.30 -6.45
C ARG A 409 -37.76 32.92 -5.86
N GLU A 410 -38.70 33.87 -5.79
CA GLU A 410 -40.08 33.60 -5.35
C GLU A 410 -40.85 32.81 -6.42
N ASP A 411 -40.72 33.17 -7.70
CA ASP A 411 -41.36 32.45 -8.80
C ASP A 411 -40.88 30.99 -8.92
N VAL A 412 -39.57 30.74 -8.76
CA VAL A 412 -39.02 29.37 -8.84
C VAL A 412 -39.40 28.55 -7.60
N MET A 413 -39.46 29.15 -6.41
CA MET A 413 -39.97 28.48 -5.20
C MET A 413 -41.46 28.17 -5.34
N GLU A 414 -42.25 29.07 -5.91
CA GLU A 414 -43.69 28.87 -6.12
C GLU A 414 -43.95 27.83 -7.22
N GLU A 415 -43.15 27.83 -8.30
CA GLU A 415 -43.23 26.84 -9.38
C GLU A 415 -42.75 25.44 -8.91
N LEU A 416 -41.74 25.37 -8.04
CA LEU A 416 -41.34 24.14 -7.37
C LEU A 416 -42.44 23.65 -6.40
N SER A 417 -43.10 24.57 -5.68
CA SER A 417 -44.22 24.23 -4.79
C SER A 417 -45.44 23.69 -5.54
N ARG A 418 -45.65 24.18 -6.78
CA ARG A 418 -46.70 23.70 -7.71
C ARG A 418 -46.30 22.44 -8.47
N SER A 419 -45.02 22.06 -8.45
CA SER A 419 -44.52 20.90 -9.18
C SER A 419 -44.87 19.58 -8.47
N ASP A 420 -45.42 18.62 -9.23
CA ASP A 420 -45.68 17.24 -8.82
C ASP A 420 -44.44 16.53 -8.20
N LEU A 421 -43.23 17.04 -8.48
CA LEU A 421 -41.98 16.52 -7.91
C LEU A 421 -41.95 16.64 -6.37
N TRP A 422 -42.48 17.73 -5.81
CA TRP A 422 -42.53 17.92 -4.37
C TRP A 422 -43.56 17.00 -3.70
N GLN A 423 -44.71 16.80 -4.32
CA GLN A 423 -45.71 15.81 -3.87
C GLN A 423 -45.12 14.38 -3.92
N ARG A 424 -44.41 14.01 -4.98
CA ARG A 424 -43.77 12.68 -5.10
C ARG A 424 -42.65 12.46 -4.08
N LEU A 425 -41.90 13.51 -3.72
CA LEU A 425 -40.87 13.44 -2.68
C LEU A 425 -41.49 13.34 -1.28
N ALA A 426 -42.57 14.09 -1.01
CA ALA A 426 -43.33 13.97 0.22
C ALA A 426 -43.96 12.57 0.38
N GLU A 427 -44.54 12.03 -0.68
CA GLU A 427 -45.08 10.65 -0.71
C GLU A 427 -44.00 9.57 -0.53
N ARG A 428 -42.79 9.77 -1.05
CA ARG A 428 -41.66 8.86 -0.79
C ARG A 428 -41.23 8.89 0.66
N ARG A 429 -41.25 10.07 1.29
CA ARG A 429 -40.90 10.24 2.71
C ARG A 429 -41.93 9.58 3.62
N THR A 430 -43.22 9.62 3.27
CA THR A 430 -44.26 8.92 4.02
C THR A 430 -44.24 7.41 3.78
N ARG A 431 -43.96 6.94 2.55
CA ARG A 431 -43.79 5.48 2.28
C ARG A 431 -42.55 4.89 2.95
N ALA A 432 -41.44 5.61 2.98
CA ALA A 432 -40.21 5.13 3.60
C ALA A 432 -40.29 5.06 5.14
N GLY A 433 -41.28 5.69 5.77
CA GLY A 433 -41.53 5.61 7.21
C GLY A 433 -42.52 4.53 7.65
N GLY A 434 -43.14 3.79 6.72
CA GLY A 434 -44.27 2.89 7.01
C GLY A 434 -43.93 1.43 7.32
N GLU A 435 -42.73 0.96 6.98
CA GLU A 435 -42.39 -0.47 7.10
C GLU A 435 -41.04 -0.65 7.80
N GLY A 436 -41.03 -0.55 9.13
CA GLY A 436 -39.80 -0.80 9.90
C GLY A 436 -39.97 -0.63 11.40
N HIS A 437 -40.53 -1.66 12.04
CA HIS A 437 -40.49 -1.94 13.49
C HIS A 437 -41.01 -0.85 14.45
N GLY A 438 -42.13 -1.18 15.10
CA GLY A 438 -42.66 -0.44 16.24
C GLY A 438 -41.66 -0.35 17.38
N HIS A 439 -41.05 0.83 17.50
CA HIS A 439 -40.85 1.45 18.81
C HIS A 439 -41.76 2.68 18.83
N GLU A 440 -42.83 2.58 19.61
CA GLU A 440 -43.61 3.73 20.06
C GLU A 440 -42.65 4.82 20.57
N PRO A 441 -42.62 6.02 19.98
CA PRO A 441 -42.12 7.17 20.68
C PRO A 441 -43.22 7.61 21.65
N GLU A 442 -43.02 7.39 22.94
CA GLU A 442 -43.74 8.11 23.97
C GLU A 442 -43.70 9.61 23.63
N GLN A 443 -44.87 10.14 23.31
CA GLN A 443 -45.11 11.55 23.07
C GLN A 443 -44.89 12.30 24.39
N SER A 444 -43.65 12.71 24.66
CA SER A 444 -43.41 13.82 25.58
C SER A 444 -43.68 15.12 24.82
N ALA A 445 -44.93 15.56 24.91
CA ALA A 445 -45.33 16.91 24.52
C ALA A 445 -44.61 17.92 25.42
N ILE A 446 -43.45 18.39 24.98
CA ILE A 446 -42.83 19.60 25.52
C ILE A 446 -43.24 20.74 24.60
N CYS A 447 -44.38 21.36 24.92
CA CYS A 447 -44.76 22.67 24.42
C CYS A 447 -43.73 23.69 24.93
N PHE A 448 -42.88 24.22 24.04
CA PHE A 448 -42.14 25.44 24.29
C PHE A 448 -43.07 26.63 24.02
N SER A 449 -43.76 27.09 25.06
CA SER A 449 -44.28 28.47 25.09
C SER A 449 -43.15 29.41 25.51
N ALA A 450 -42.99 30.51 24.78
CA ALA A 450 -42.04 31.57 25.09
C ALA A 450 -42.31 32.15 26.50
N PRO A 451 -41.29 32.37 27.35
CA PRO A 451 -41.50 33.06 28.61
C PRO A 451 -41.42 34.57 28.41
N ASP A 452 -42.47 35.27 28.84
CA ASP A 452 -42.46 36.71 29.08
C ASP A 452 -41.40 37.07 30.14
N PRO A 453 -40.77 38.26 30.05
CA PRO A 453 -39.79 38.72 31.02
C PRO A 453 -40.49 39.45 32.17
N GLU A 454 -40.12 39.21 33.43
CA GLU A 454 -40.32 40.10 34.61
C GLU A 454 -39.74 39.42 35.90
N PRO A 455 -39.45 40.15 37.00
CA PRO A 455 -38.08 40.56 37.31
C PRO A 455 -37.52 40.01 38.64
N HIS A 456 -36.20 40.20 38.79
CA HIS A 456 -35.35 39.98 39.95
C HIS A 456 -36.01 39.98 41.35
N LYS A 457 -35.78 38.91 42.12
CA LYS A 457 -35.60 38.99 43.58
C LYS A 457 -34.52 38.00 44.06
N ASN A 458 -33.75 38.51 45.02
CA ASN A 458 -32.54 37.95 45.63
C ASN A 458 -32.78 36.69 46.48
N GLU A 459 -31.64 36.04 46.81
CA GLU A 459 -31.32 35.26 48.03
C GLU A 459 -31.49 33.71 48.03
N PRO A 460 -30.79 32.95 48.91
CA PRO A 460 -29.43 32.46 48.65
C PRO A 460 -29.21 30.93 48.86
N SER A 461 -28.08 30.44 48.36
CA SER A 461 -27.28 29.26 48.75
C SER A 461 -27.95 28.07 49.50
N ARG A 462 -28.01 26.90 48.85
CA ARG A 462 -27.98 25.60 49.52
C ARG A 462 -27.14 24.57 48.73
N SER A 463 -26.02 24.21 49.34
CA SER A 463 -25.11 23.14 48.95
C SER A 463 -25.65 21.77 49.36
N LEU A 464 -25.76 20.79 48.45
CA LEU A 464 -25.79 19.36 48.75
C LEU A 464 -25.50 18.54 47.48
N ALA A 465 -24.33 17.88 47.41
CA ALA A 465 -24.13 16.54 46.84
C ALA A 465 -22.64 16.13 46.82
N PRO A 466 -22.29 14.96 47.39
CA PRO A 466 -21.28 14.10 46.77
C PRO A 466 -21.77 12.64 46.76
N ASP A 467 -22.25 12.14 45.62
CA ASP A 467 -22.64 10.71 45.53
C ASP A 467 -22.41 10.07 44.14
N LEU A 468 -21.60 10.70 43.28
CA LEU A 468 -21.32 10.20 41.93
C LEU A 468 -19.99 9.43 41.81
N GLU A 469 -19.06 9.56 42.76
CA GLU A 469 -17.75 8.90 42.67
C GLU A 469 -17.79 7.39 43.03
N LEU A 470 -18.67 6.95 43.94
CA LEU A 470 -18.74 5.54 44.34
C LEU A 470 -19.22 4.61 43.22
N ARG A 471 -20.07 5.08 42.30
CA ARG A 471 -20.58 4.26 41.19
C ARG A 471 -19.55 4.05 40.08
N SER A 472 -18.58 4.95 39.92
CA SER A 472 -17.55 4.85 38.88
C SER A 472 -16.48 3.80 39.22
N ASN A 473 -16.10 3.70 40.50
CA ASN A 473 -15.10 2.74 40.97
C ASN A 473 -15.63 1.30 40.95
N GLN A 474 -16.91 1.09 41.25
CA GLN A 474 -17.52 -0.24 41.25
C GLN A 474 -17.65 -0.87 39.85
N ARG A 475 -17.69 -0.05 38.78
CA ARG A 475 -17.65 -0.55 37.39
C ARG A 475 -16.24 -0.93 36.94
N ARG A 476 -15.19 -0.27 37.43
CA ARG A 476 -13.80 -0.58 37.06
C ARG A 476 -13.32 -1.92 37.64
N ASP A 477 -13.75 -2.27 38.85
CA ASP A 477 -13.36 -3.55 39.48
C ASP A 477 -13.98 -4.78 38.81
N ARG A 478 -15.24 -4.68 38.33
CA ARG A 478 -15.88 -5.77 37.60
C ARG A 478 -15.22 -6.07 36.25
N SER A 479 -14.66 -5.05 35.58
CA SER A 479 -13.92 -5.23 34.33
C SER A 479 -12.54 -5.88 34.54
N ARG A 480 -11.85 -5.57 35.65
CA ARG A 480 -10.59 -6.23 36.02
C ARG A 480 -10.79 -7.70 36.40
N GLN A 481 -11.88 -8.00 37.10
CA GLN A 481 -12.19 -9.38 37.51
C GLN A 481 -12.58 -10.29 36.33
N ARG A 482 -13.17 -9.73 35.25
CA ARG A 482 -13.45 -10.45 34.00
C ARG A 482 -12.22 -10.70 33.12
N GLN A 483 -11.15 -9.92 33.26
CA GLN A 483 -9.91 -10.17 32.51
C GLN A 483 -9.03 -11.24 33.16
N GLN A 484 -9.09 -11.39 34.49
CA GLN A 484 -8.33 -12.44 35.19
C GLN A 484 -8.89 -13.86 35.00
N SER A 485 -10.16 -14.02 34.63
CA SER A 485 -10.77 -15.35 34.41
C SER A 485 -10.52 -15.96 33.03
N LYS A 486 -9.85 -15.25 32.11
CA LYS A 486 -9.58 -15.72 30.73
C LYS A 486 -8.14 -16.19 30.47
N GLN A 487 -7.29 -16.27 31.49
CA GLN A 487 -5.95 -16.85 31.35
C GLN A 487 -6.03 -18.38 31.47
N PRO A 488 -5.62 -19.16 30.45
CA PRO A 488 -5.54 -20.62 30.55
C PRO A 488 -4.48 -21.01 31.58
N LYS A 489 -4.87 -21.81 32.58
CA LYS A 489 -3.97 -22.41 33.56
C LYS A 489 -3.03 -23.41 32.87
N LEU A 490 -1.84 -22.96 32.46
CA LEU A 490 -0.72 -23.84 32.14
C LEU A 490 -0.03 -24.24 33.44
N SER A 491 -0.55 -25.27 34.09
CA SER A 491 0.10 -25.97 35.20
C SER A 491 0.64 -27.31 34.70
N ALA A 492 1.90 -27.36 34.26
CA ALA A 492 2.73 -28.57 34.26
C ALA A 492 4.14 -28.26 33.73
N THR A 493 5.10 -28.06 34.63
CA THR A 493 6.51 -28.48 34.48
C THR A 493 7.25 -28.09 35.76
N ARG A 494 6.95 -28.83 36.82
CA ARG A 494 7.78 -28.90 38.02
C ARG A 494 8.30 -30.32 38.09
N ASN A 495 9.49 -30.54 37.53
CA ASN A 495 10.44 -31.61 37.89
C ASN A 495 11.49 -31.73 36.77
N LEU A 496 12.68 -31.16 37.01
CA LEU A 496 13.98 -31.62 36.48
C LEU A 496 15.06 -30.70 37.09
N LYS A 497 15.23 -30.79 38.41
CA LYS A 497 16.37 -30.21 39.13
C LYS A 497 16.90 -31.24 40.11
N LYS A 498 17.33 -32.38 39.57
CA LYS A 498 18.02 -33.45 40.29
C LYS A 498 18.66 -34.40 39.29
N MET A 499 19.70 -33.94 38.59
CA MET A 499 20.84 -34.78 38.23
C MET A 499 22.02 -33.83 38.04
N GLY A 500 22.93 -33.85 39.01
CA GLY A 500 24.22 -33.19 38.89
C GLY A 500 24.98 -33.87 37.77
N VAL A 501 25.22 -33.14 36.70
CA VAL A 501 26.25 -33.48 35.71
C VAL A 501 27.09 -32.23 35.55
N SER A 502 28.15 -32.19 36.33
CA SER A 502 29.31 -31.35 36.12
C SER A 502 29.95 -31.73 34.78
N GLN A 503 29.82 -30.87 33.77
CA GLN A 503 30.73 -30.86 32.63
C GLN A 503 31.30 -29.46 32.47
N SER A 504 32.62 -29.41 32.65
CA SER A 504 33.51 -28.30 32.40
C SER A 504 33.37 -27.76 30.97
N LEU A 505 33.06 -26.48 30.86
CA LEU A 505 33.22 -25.69 29.63
C LEU A 505 34.71 -25.40 29.42
N PRO A 506 35.29 -25.64 28.23
CA PRO A 506 36.55 -25.01 27.87
C PRO A 506 36.29 -23.56 27.45
N SER A 507 36.96 -22.64 28.14
CA SER A 507 37.05 -21.24 27.77
C SER A 507 37.82 -21.13 26.45
N LEU A 508 37.13 -20.72 25.39
CA LEU A 508 37.74 -20.36 24.11
C LEU A 508 37.35 -18.92 23.78
N MET A 509 38.00 -17.96 24.45
CA MET A 509 38.19 -16.63 23.88
C MET A 509 39.38 -16.73 22.93
N GLN A 510 39.11 -16.79 21.63
CA GLN A 510 40.07 -16.38 20.61
C GLN A 510 39.54 -15.11 19.96
N GLU A 511 40.34 -14.05 20.09
CA GLU A 511 40.19 -12.82 19.32
C GLU A 511 40.29 -13.14 17.81
N PRO A 512 39.57 -12.41 16.94
CA PRO A 512 39.74 -12.56 15.50
C PRO A 512 41.15 -12.15 15.09
N SER A 513 41.85 -13.07 14.43
CA SER A 513 43.21 -12.86 13.92
C SER A 513 43.24 -11.71 12.90
N LYS A 514 44.32 -10.92 12.95
CA LYS A 514 44.63 -9.77 12.06
C LYS A 514 44.53 -10.06 10.55
N SER A 515 44.50 -11.32 10.13
CA SER A 515 44.34 -11.73 8.73
C SER A 515 42.97 -11.36 8.12
N ALA A 516 41.92 -11.15 8.93
CA ALA A 516 40.62 -10.72 8.42
C ALA A 516 40.56 -9.22 8.06
N ILE A 517 41.50 -8.41 8.57
CA ILE A 517 41.55 -6.96 8.31
C ILE A 517 42.35 -6.66 7.03
N GLU A 518 43.34 -7.48 6.67
CA GLU A 518 44.13 -7.29 5.45
C GLU A 518 43.38 -7.67 4.16
N ALA A 519 42.41 -8.58 4.21
CA ALA A 519 41.60 -8.95 3.04
C ALA A 519 40.64 -7.84 2.57
N ALA A 520 40.36 -6.83 3.40
CA ALA A 520 39.50 -5.70 3.04
C ALA A 520 40.26 -4.54 2.37
N ALA A 521 41.61 -4.55 2.38
CA ALA A 521 42.43 -3.49 1.80
C ALA A 521 42.74 -3.70 0.31
N ASP A 522 42.58 -4.92 -0.22
CA ASP A 522 43.04 -5.31 -1.56
C ASP A 522 42.00 -5.10 -2.69
N ILE A 523 40.82 -4.53 -2.37
CA ILE A 523 39.74 -4.21 -3.33
C ILE A 523 39.81 -2.74 -3.81
N ARG A 524 40.89 -2.00 -3.51
CA ARG A 524 41.11 -0.62 -4.01
C ARG A 524 41.97 -0.56 -5.29
N GLY A 525 41.97 -1.63 -6.09
CA GLY A 525 42.78 -1.76 -7.30
C GLY A 525 42.01 -1.80 -8.63
N ILE A 526 40.70 -1.50 -8.67
CA ILE A 526 39.94 -1.47 -9.93
C ILE A 526 39.84 -0.02 -10.42
N VAL A 527 40.75 0.33 -11.32
CA VAL A 527 40.74 1.57 -12.10
C VAL A 527 39.54 1.56 -13.04
N LEU A 528 38.44 2.21 -12.63
CA LEU A 528 37.33 2.54 -13.53
C LEU A 528 37.76 3.69 -14.45
N HIS A 529 38.12 3.36 -15.69
CA HIS A 529 38.13 4.33 -16.79
C HIS A 529 36.69 4.74 -17.10
N SER A 530 36.17 5.70 -16.35
CA SER A 530 34.97 6.46 -16.67
C SER A 530 35.19 7.19 -18.00
N ARG A 531 34.62 6.67 -19.09
CA ARG A 531 34.41 7.45 -20.31
C ARG A 531 33.21 8.35 -20.08
N GLU A 532 33.47 9.65 -19.97
CA GLU A 532 32.40 10.66 -19.98
C GLU A 532 31.52 10.51 -21.22
N PRO A 533 30.19 10.53 -21.08
CA PRO A 533 29.27 10.53 -22.21
C PRO A 533 29.48 11.77 -23.09
N ALA A 534 29.55 11.56 -24.40
CA ALA A 534 29.83 12.61 -25.39
C ALA A 534 28.84 13.78 -25.40
N TRP A 535 27.68 13.66 -24.76
CA TRP A 535 26.66 14.71 -24.70
C TRP A 535 26.89 15.77 -23.59
N LEU A 536 27.92 15.61 -22.73
CA LEU A 536 28.27 16.57 -21.68
C LEU A 536 29.34 17.62 -22.06
N ARG A 537 29.89 17.59 -23.29
CA ARG A 537 30.97 18.52 -23.70
C ARG A 537 30.52 19.90 -24.19
N GLY A 538 29.23 20.22 -24.13
CA GLY A 538 28.70 21.43 -24.79
C GLY A 538 28.36 22.62 -23.90
N TRP A 539 28.38 22.47 -22.57
CA TRP A 539 27.80 23.48 -21.69
C TRP A 539 28.72 23.78 -20.51
N ARG A 540 29.57 24.80 -20.66
CA ARG A 540 29.89 25.78 -19.59
C ARG A 540 30.42 27.07 -20.25
N PRO A 541 30.11 28.24 -19.64
CA PRO A 541 30.32 29.56 -20.20
C PRO A 541 31.78 29.99 -20.32
#